data_AF-A0AAU0UYA9-F1
#
_entry.id   AF-A0AAU0UYA9-F1
#
_cell.length_a   1.000
_cell.length_b   1.000
_cell.length_c   1.000
_cell.angle_alpha   90.00
_cell.angle_beta   90.00
_cell.angle_gamma   90.00
#
_symmetry.space_group_name_H-M   'P 1'
#
loop_
_entity.id
_entity.type
_entity.pdbx_description
1 polymer ?
#
loop_
_entity_poly.entity_id
_entity_poly.type
_entity_poly.pdbx_seq_one_letter_code
_entity_poly.pdbx_strand_id
1 'polypeptide(L)'
;MTEGIHIGDEVNQYGNHNTGVVHHHSAEESVSRLQAAVLLLRPHLSEHELPIVDAGMQTVVADGNADPGRVRLALASIAGVAGVVGGVGVPVVDAVRAVLQTLGQ
;
A
#
# COMPACT_ATOMS: atom_id res chain seq x y z
N MET A 1 17.54 35.60 -20.25
CA MET A 1 16.56 34.52 -20.45
C MET A 1 17.17 33.29 -19.84
N THR A 2 16.72 32.90 -18.65
CA THR A 2 17.18 31.70 -17.96
C THR A 2 15.95 31.07 -17.35
N GLU A 3 15.41 30.08 -18.06
CA GLU A 3 14.27 29.28 -17.65
C GLU A 3 14.75 28.28 -16.59
N GLY A 4 14.36 28.53 -15.34
CA GLY A 4 14.49 27.56 -14.25
C GLY A 4 13.41 26.51 -14.39
N ILE A 5 13.83 25.28 -14.67
CA ILE A 5 12.99 24.08 -14.70
C ILE A 5 12.61 23.77 -13.24
N HIS A 6 11.37 24.03 -12.83
CA HIS A 6 10.87 23.64 -11.51
C HIS A 6 10.39 22.18 -11.56
N ILE A 7 11.23 21.27 -11.06
CA ILE A 7 10.86 19.91 -10.71
C ILE A 7 11.15 19.77 -9.21
N GLY A 8 10.12 19.63 -8.40
CA GLY A 8 10.26 19.31 -6.98
C GLY A 8 9.36 20.15 -6.07
N ASP A 9 8.33 19.50 -5.53
CA ASP A 9 7.72 19.72 -4.22
C ASP A 9 7.36 21.18 -3.83
N GLU A 10 6.21 21.66 -4.28
CA GLU A 10 5.57 22.83 -3.67
C GLU A 10 4.82 22.42 -2.38
N VAL A 11 5.56 22.30 -1.28
CA VAL A 11 4.97 22.37 0.07
C VAL A 11 4.87 23.82 0.52
N ASN A 12 3.75 24.47 0.19
CA ASN A 12 3.40 25.77 0.73
C ASN A 12 2.90 25.62 2.18
N GLN A 13 3.82 25.53 3.14
CA GLN A 13 3.48 25.53 4.57
C GLN A 13 3.48 26.96 5.12
N TYR A 14 2.30 27.60 5.11
CA TYR A 14 2.05 28.86 5.81
C TYR A 14 1.33 28.59 7.13
N GLY A 15 1.93 29.02 8.25
CA GLY A 15 1.18 29.33 9.48
C GLY A 15 1.47 28.44 10.68
N ASN A 16 2.01 29.07 11.72
CA ASN A 16 2.26 28.54 13.05
C ASN A 16 0.92 28.35 13.81
N HIS A 17 0.20 27.26 13.54
CA HIS A 17 -0.92 26.71 14.34
C HIS A 17 -1.21 25.26 13.89
N ASN A 18 -0.27 24.34 14.07
CA ASN A 18 -0.51 22.92 13.80
C ASN A 18 -1.23 22.25 14.99
N THR A 19 -2.43 22.71 15.31
CA THR A 19 -3.37 21.95 16.14
C THR A 19 -4.08 20.96 15.24
N GLY A 20 -3.37 19.90 14.88
CA GLY A 20 -3.85 18.89 13.97
C GLY A 20 -2.84 18.57 12.88
N VAL A 21 -1.69 18.01 13.25
CA VAL A 21 -1.21 16.88 12.45
C VAL A 21 -2.31 15.83 12.59
N VAL A 22 -3.35 15.92 11.75
CA VAL A 22 -4.11 14.73 11.40
C VAL A 22 -3.03 13.88 10.75
N HIS A 23 -2.55 12.89 11.49
CA HIS A 23 -1.86 11.76 10.90
C HIS A 23 -2.88 11.16 9.95
N HIS A 24 -2.93 11.69 8.74
CA HIS A 24 -3.46 11.01 7.59
C HIS A 24 -2.53 9.82 7.43
N HIS A 25 -2.85 8.76 8.17
CA HIS A 25 -2.45 7.41 7.83
C HIS A 25 -3.21 7.08 6.53
N SER A 26 -2.90 7.83 5.46
CA SER A 26 -3.63 7.82 4.21
C SER A 26 -3.60 6.40 3.66
N ALA A 27 -4.64 6.03 2.92
CA ALA A 27 -4.67 4.77 2.17
C ALA A 27 -3.33 4.56 1.42
N GLU A 28 -2.73 5.64 0.89
CA GLU A 28 -1.42 5.66 0.24
C GLU A 28 -0.23 5.20 1.12
N GLU A 29 -0.17 5.59 2.40
CA GLU A 29 0.89 5.13 3.32
C GLU A 29 0.72 3.64 3.63
N SER A 30 -0.52 3.21 3.85
CA SER A 30 -0.85 1.81 4.12
C SER A 30 -0.54 0.92 2.90
N VAL A 31 -0.88 1.39 1.69
CA VAL A 31 -0.54 0.72 0.43
C VAL A 31 0.97 0.69 0.20
N SER A 32 1.69 1.77 0.52
CA SER A 32 3.16 1.82 0.43
C SER A 32 3.84 0.82 1.38
N ARG A 33 3.36 0.71 2.63
CA ARG A 33 3.84 -0.33 3.56
C ARG A 33 3.56 -1.74 3.05
N LEU A 34 2.37 -1.97 2.49
CA LEU A 34 2.02 -3.26 1.89
C LEU A 34 2.96 -3.58 0.72
N GLN A 35 3.28 -2.60 -0.11
CA GLN A 35 4.19 -2.77 -1.24
C GLN A 35 5.60 -3.14 -0.80
N ALA A 36 6.14 -2.45 0.22
CA ALA A 36 7.42 -2.80 0.80
C ALA A 36 7.42 -4.22 1.40
N ALA A 37 6.38 -4.59 2.14
CA ALA A 37 6.26 -5.91 2.73
C ALA A 37 6.16 -7.02 1.68
N VAL A 38 5.36 -6.80 0.62
CA VAL A 38 5.26 -7.73 -0.51
C VAL A 38 6.61 -7.89 -1.20
N LEU A 39 7.37 -6.80 -1.39
CA LEU A 39 8.71 -6.86 -2.00
C LEU A 39 9.66 -7.79 -1.24
N LEU A 40 9.57 -7.78 0.10
CA LEU A 40 10.32 -8.68 0.98
C LEU A 40 9.82 -10.12 0.92
N LEU A 41 8.53 -10.33 0.64
CA LEU A 41 7.92 -11.65 0.50
C LEU A 41 8.26 -12.32 -0.84
N ARG A 42 8.40 -11.55 -1.93
CA ARG A 42 8.68 -12.04 -3.30
C ARG A 42 9.77 -13.13 -3.41
N PRO A 43 10.95 -13.02 -2.78
CA PRO A 43 11.99 -14.06 -2.87
C PRO A 43 11.59 -15.40 -2.22
N HIS A 44 10.54 -15.41 -1.40
CA HIS A 44 10.02 -16.60 -0.74
C HIS A 44 8.78 -17.19 -1.44
N LEU A 45 8.27 -16.52 -2.48
CA LEU A 45 7.12 -16.98 -3.25
C LEU A 45 7.55 -17.95 -4.35
N SER A 46 6.73 -18.96 -4.57
CA SER A 46 6.86 -19.82 -5.76
C SER A 46 6.40 -19.08 -7.02
N GLU A 47 6.82 -19.58 -8.18
CA GLU A 47 6.41 -19.06 -9.50
C GLU A 47 4.89 -19.02 -9.70
N HIS A 48 4.16 -19.89 -9.00
CA HIS A 48 2.70 -19.92 -8.99
C HIS A 48 2.05 -18.85 -8.11
N GLU A 49 2.74 -18.39 -7.06
CA GLU A 49 2.19 -17.44 -6.07
C GLU A 49 2.54 -15.98 -6.41
N LEU A 50 3.71 -15.75 -7.01
CA LEU A 50 4.13 -14.45 -7.54
C LEU A 50 3.04 -13.74 -8.38
N PRO A 51 2.43 -14.37 -9.40
CA PRO A 51 1.41 -13.70 -10.22
C PRO A 51 0.13 -13.40 -9.44
N ILE A 52 -0.21 -14.20 -8.43
CA ILE A 52 -1.38 -13.97 -7.57
C ILE A 52 -1.19 -12.70 -6.73
N VAL A 53 -0.01 -12.60 -6.10
CA VAL A 53 0.33 -11.43 -5.27
C VAL A 53 0.48 -10.18 -6.12
N ASP A 54 1.11 -10.28 -7.29
CA ASP A 54 1.31 -9.14 -8.20
C ASP A 54 -0.02 -8.60 -8.75
N ALA A 55 -0.91 -9.47 -9.22
CA ALA A 55 -2.25 -9.08 -9.66
C ALA A 55 -3.10 -8.47 -8.53
N GLY A 56 -2.98 -9.01 -7.32
CA GLY A 56 -3.60 -8.45 -6.13
C GLY A 56 -3.09 -7.03 -5.86
N MET A 57 -1.77 -6.83 -5.93
CA MET A 57 -1.16 -5.52 -5.72
C MET A 57 -1.53 -4.51 -6.80
N GLN A 58 -1.62 -4.92 -8.07
CA GLN A 58 -2.14 -4.06 -9.13
C GLN A 58 -3.59 -3.62 -8.85
N THR A 59 -4.41 -4.50 -8.28
CA THR A 59 -5.80 -4.15 -7.90
C THR A 59 -5.84 -3.15 -6.75
N VAL A 60 -4.93 -3.29 -5.77
CA VAL A 60 -4.84 -2.38 -4.61
C VAL A 60 -4.27 -1.01 -5.00
N VAL A 61 -3.32 -0.98 -5.93
CA VAL A 61 -2.66 0.25 -6.43
C VAL A 61 -3.49 0.95 -7.52
N ALA A 62 -4.47 0.27 -8.13
CA ALA A 62 -5.41 0.88 -9.06
C ALA A 62 -6.31 1.90 -8.33
N ASP A 63 -5.76 3.09 -8.15
CA ASP A 63 -6.29 4.21 -7.40
C ASP A 63 -7.71 4.60 -7.83
N GLY A 64 -8.59 4.79 -6.84
CA GLY A 64 -9.91 5.44 -6.96
C GLY A 64 -10.99 4.74 -7.79
N ASN A 65 -10.63 3.79 -8.66
CA ASN A 65 -11.57 3.16 -9.60
C ASN A 65 -11.78 1.66 -9.35
N ALA A 66 -11.02 1.06 -8.43
CA ALA A 66 -11.21 -0.32 -8.03
C ALA A 66 -12.37 -0.45 -7.05
N ASP A 67 -13.29 -1.36 -7.36
CA ASP A 67 -14.42 -1.71 -6.51
C ASP A 67 -13.90 -2.12 -5.11
N PRO A 68 -14.39 -1.53 -4.00
CA PRO A 68 -13.87 -1.84 -2.66
C PRO A 68 -13.99 -3.33 -2.33
N GLY A 69 -14.99 -4.03 -2.87
CA GLY A 69 -15.12 -5.48 -2.77
C GLY A 69 -13.98 -6.25 -3.48
N ARG A 70 -13.52 -5.77 -4.65
CA ARG A 70 -12.37 -6.35 -5.35
C ARG A 70 -11.06 -6.09 -4.61
N VAL A 71 -10.88 -4.87 -4.09
CA VAL A 71 -9.69 -4.54 -3.29
C VAL A 71 -9.62 -5.42 -2.05
N ARG A 72 -10.76 -5.62 -1.36
CA ARG A 72 -10.86 -6.52 -0.20
C ARG A 72 -10.50 -7.97 -0.55
N LEU A 73 -10.99 -8.45 -1.69
CA LEU A 73 -10.69 -9.81 -2.18
C LEU A 73 -9.21 -9.96 -2.52
N ALA A 74 -8.62 -8.99 -3.23
CA ALA A 74 -7.21 -8.98 -3.57
C ALA A 74 -6.32 -9.00 -2.31
N LEU A 75 -6.64 -8.17 -1.32
CA LEU A 75 -5.97 -8.12 -0.02
C LEU A 75 -6.07 -9.47 0.72
N ALA A 76 -7.24 -10.13 0.68
CA ALA A 76 -7.42 -11.45 1.27
C ALA A 76 -6.56 -12.53 0.57
N SER A 77 -6.45 -12.48 -0.76
CA SER A 77 -5.56 -13.39 -1.51
C SER A 77 -4.09 -13.18 -1.15
N ILE A 78 -3.63 -11.92 -1.06
CA ILE A 78 -2.25 -11.58 -0.65
C ILE A 78 -1.97 -12.09 0.77
N ALA A 79 -2.91 -11.88 1.71
CA ALA A 79 -2.77 -12.36 3.08
C ALA A 79 -2.77 -13.89 3.17
N GLY A 80 -3.54 -14.58 2.32
CA GLY A 80 -3.57 -16.04 2.23
C GLY A 80 -2.21 -16.60 1.81
N VAL A 81 -1.65 -16.08 0.73
CA VAL A 81 -0.31 -16.44 0.25
C VAL A 81 0.75 -16.16 1.31
N ALA A 82 0.72 -14.96 1.91
CA ALA A 82 1.64 -14.60 2.99
C ALA A 82 1.53 -15.57 4.19
N GLY A 83 0.33 -16.02 4.52
CA GLY A 83 0.08 -17.00 5.59
C GLY A 83 0.70 -18.37 5.30
N VAL A 84 0.72 -18.81 4.03
CA VAL A 84 1.34 -20.07 3.61
C VAL A 84 2.86 -20.03 3.73
N VAL A 85 3.47 -18.86 3.48
CA VAL A 85 4.93 -18.63 3.58
C VAL A 85 5.41 -18.53 5.04
N GLY A 86 4.50 -18.48 6.02
CA GLY A 86 4.82 -18.53 7.45
C GLY A 86 5.38 -17.22 8.01
N GLY A 87 6.40 -17.28 8.87
CA GLY A 87 6.89 -16.13 9.65
C GLY A 87 7.34 -14.92 8.82
N VAL A 88 7.74 -15.13 7.56
CA VAL A 88 8.13 -14.06 6.63
C VAL A 88 6.93 -13.26 6.12
N GLY A 89 5.73 -13.86 6.11
CA GLY A 89 4.48 -13.21 5.68
C GLY A 89 3.81 -12.37 6.75
N VAL A 90 4.23 -12.44 8.02
CA VAL A 90 3.68 -11.64 9.13
C VAL A 90 3.62 -10.13 8.81
N PRO A 91 4.70 -9.47 8.34
CA PRO A 91 4.65 -8.05 8.00
C PRO A 91 3.67 -7.75 6.85
N VAL A 92 3.45 -8.68 5.92
CA VAL A 92 2.47 -8.52 4.83
C VAL A 92 1.06 -8.59 5.38
N VAL A 93 0.76 -9.55 6.26
CA VAL A 93 -0.55 -9.69 6.89
C VAL A 93 -0.89 -8.46 7.74
N ASP A 94 0.08 -7.90 8.45
CA ASP A 94 -0.10 -6.66 9.23
C ASP A 94 -0.42 -5.46 8.31
N ALA A 95 0.35 -5.28 7.23
CA ALA A 95 0.12 -4.22 6.27
C ALA A 95 -1.24 -4.35 5.55
N VAL A 96 -1.65 -5.57 5.19
CA VAL A 96 -2.99 -5.83 4.63
C VAL A 96 -4.08 -5.36 5.59
N ARG A 97 -3.94 -5.63 6.89
CA ARG A 97 -4.93 -5.19 7.90
C ARG A 97 -4.99 -3.68 7.99
N ALA A 98 -3.84 -2.98 7.97
CA ALA A 98 -3.81 -1.52 7.94
C ALA A 98 -4.56 -0.96 6.71
N VAL A 99 -4.35 -1.52 5.52
CA VAL A 99 -5.08 -1.11 4.30
C VAL A 99 -6.58 -1.38 4.44
N LEU A 100 -6.98 -2.54 4.97
CA LEU A 100 -8.39 -2.85 5.21
C LEU A 100 -9.06 -1.90 6.20
N GLN A 101 -8.32 -1.45 7.22
CA GLN A 101 -8.82 -0.46 8.17
C GLN A 101 -9.01 0.92 7.51
N THR A 102 -8.14 1.30 6.56
CA THR A 102 -8.34 2.54 5.79
C THR A 102 -9.52 2.48 4.81
N LEU A 103 -9.85 1.29 4.28
CA LEU A 103 -10.99 1.08 3.35
C LEU A 103 -12.36 0.96 4.04
N GLY A 104 -12.37 0.67 5.35
CA GLY A 104 -13.59 0.48 6.13
C GLY A 104 -14.06 1.73 6.89
N GLN A 105 -13.43 2.88 6.66
CA GLN A 105 -13.77 4.18 7.24
C GLN A 105 -14.60 5.01 6.25
#